data_AF-A0A1V4J249-F1
#
_entry.id   AF-A0A1V4J249-F1
#
_cell.length_a   1.000
_cell.length_b   1.000
_cell.length_c   1.000
_cell.angle_alpha   90.00
_cell.angle_beta   90.00
_cell.angle_gamma   90.00
#
_symmetry.space_group_name_H-M   'P 1'
#
loop_
_entity.id
_entity.type
_entity.pdbx_description
1 polymer ?
#
loop_
_entity_poly.entity_id
_entity_poly.type
_entity_poly.pdbx_seq_one_letter_code
_entity_poly.pdbx_strand_id
1 'polypeptide(L)'
;MPPSFRSVLPSSVPLLPPNCCRSLGAALTAPLCFGSRSPSPLQAAEKEKESPTELAERCLRELLGRAAYGNIKNAIKPVLIHLDNHSLWEPKIFATCCFRIIMYSIQPQHSHLVIQQLLGHLDANSKSAATVRAGIVEVLSEAAVIAASGSVGPTVLEVFNTLLRQLRLSIDYALTGSYDCAAGVSTKIIKEHEERMFQEAVIKTIGSFASTLPTYQQSEVMVFIMNKVPLPSSQHPIEAGRAG
;
A
#
# COMPACT_ATOMS: atom_id res chain seq x y z
N MET A 1 1.97 39.99 21.61
CA MET A 1 0.68 39.29 21.74
C MET A 1 0.05 39.12 20.36
N PRO A 2 0.03 37.89 19.83
CA PRO A 2 -0.92 37.49 18.78
C PRO A 2 -1.89 36.40 19.30
N PRO A 3 -3.09 36.25 18.71
CA PRO A 3 -4.19 35.50 19.30
C PRO A 3 -4.18 34.01 18.94
N SER A 4 -4.72 33.22 19.87
CA SER A 4 -4.83 31.77 19.83
C SER A 4 -5.93 31.29 18.87
N PHE A 5 -5.57 30.48 17.87
CA PHE A 5 -6.54 29.68 17.11
C PHE A 5 -6.78 28.35 17.85
N ARG A 6 -7.96 28.23 18.50
CA ARG A 6 -8.52 26.94 18.93
C ARG A 6 -9.08 26.21 17.71
N SER A 7 -8.49 25.09 17.34
CA SER A 7 -9.12 24.13 16.43
C SER A 7 -10.10 23.25 17.22
N VAL A 8 -11.36 23.31 16.80
CA VAL A 8 -12.44 22.42 17.22
C VAL A 8 -12.31 21.13 16.40
N LEU A 9 -11.99 20.01 17.05
CA LEU A 9 -12.11 18.66 16.49
C LEU A 9 -13.53 18.15 16.75
N PRO A 10 -14.28 17.65 15.74
CA PRO A 10 -15.51 16.93 16.00
C PRO A 10 -15.20 15.49 16.39
N SER A 11 -15.65 15.13 17.60
CA SER A 11 -15.70 13.81 18.18
C SER A 11 -16.65 12.91 17.39
N SER A 12 -16.26 11.65 17.13
CA SER A 12 -17.07 10.41 17.22
C SER A 12 -16.58 9.35 16.22
N VAL A 13 -15.63 8.52 16.65
CA VAL A 13 -15.32 7.23 16.01
C VAL A 13 -15.90 6.13 16.91
N PRO A 14 -16.65 5.13 16.39
CA PRO A 14 -17.17 4.04 17.20
C PRO A 14 -16.03 3.14 17.69
N LEU A 15 -15.97 2.94 19.01
CA LEU A 15 -15.03 2.08 19.71
C LEU A 15 -15.36 0.59 19.46
N LEU A 16 -14.48 -0.12 18.75
CA LEU A 16 -14.38 -1.58 18.81
C LEU A 16 -13.33 -1.99 19.89
N PRO A 17 -13.40 -3.20 20.45
CA PRO A 17 -12.81 -3.53 21.75
C PRO A 17 -11.28 -3.51 21.79
N PRO A 18 -10.69 -3.14 22.94
CA PRO A 18 -9.27 -2.75 23.09
C PRO A 18 -8.23 -3.89 22.95
N ASN A 19 -8.67 -5.13 22.72
CA ASN A 19 -7.80 -6.30 22.83
C ASN A 19 -7.21 -6.80 21.50
N CYS A 20 -7.77 -6.40 20.35
CA CYS A 20 -7.27 -6.87 19.04
C CYS A 20 -6.09 -6.03 18.50
N CYS A 21 -6.02 -4.74 18.87
CA CYS A 21 -4.95 -3.83 18.40
C CYS A 21 -3.73 -3.77 19.34
N ARG A 22 -3.87 -4.14 20.62
CA ARG A 22 -2.77 -4.03 21.60
C ARG A 22 -1.66 -5.05 21.39
N SER A 23 -1.95 -6.27 20.95
CA SER A 23 -0.88 -7.26 20.74
C SER A 23 -0.04 -6.97 19.49
N LEU A 24 -0.67 -6.51 18.39
CA LEU A 24 0.05 -6.21 17.15
C LEU A 24 0.84 -4.88 17.17
N GLY A 25 0.37 -3.88 17.93
CA GLY A 25 1.08 -2.59 18.04
C GLY A 25 2.35 -2.64 18.89
N ALA A 26 2.42 -3.54 19.88
CA ALA A 26 3.55 -3.63 20.79
C ALA A 26 4.76 -4.40 20.21
N ALA A 27 4.54 -5.28 19.22
CA ALA A 27 5.61 -6.09 18.62
C ALA A 27 6.44 -5.34 17.54
N LEU A 28 5.93 -4.25 16.98
CA LEU A 28 6.55 -3.54 15.86
C LEU A 28 7.46 -2.35 16.26
N THR A 29 7.53 -2.01 17.55
CA THR A 29 8.35 -0.88 18.07
C THR A 29 9.55 -1.30 18.92
N ALA A 30 9.82 -2.60 19.10
CA ALA A 30 10.99 -3.06 19.85
C ALA A 30 12.24 -3.16 18.96
N PRO A 31 13.35 -2.45 19.28
CA PRO A 31 14.60 -2.61 18.56
C PRO A 31 15.23 -3.99 18.85
N LEU A 32 15.75 -4.62 17.80
CA LEU A 32 16.50 -5.88 17.85
C LEU A 32 17.71 -5.76 18.80
N CYS A 33 17.62 -6.34 20.00
CA CYS A 33 18.77 -6.59 20.86
C CYS A 33 18.91 -8.10 21.09
N PHE A 34 19.77 -8.73 20.30
CA PHE A 34 20.21 -10.11 20.46
C PHE A 34 21.19 -10.16 21.65
N GLY A 35 20.76 -10.71 22.78
CA GLY A 35 21.56 -10.87 23.98
C GLY A 35 21.66 -12.34 24.38
N SER A 36 22.80 -12.96 24.09
CA SER A 36 23.15 -14.33 24.46
C SER A 36 23.05 -14.53 25.98
N ARG A 37 22.20 -15.46 26.45
CA ARG A 37 22.30 -15.99 27.83
C ARG A 37 21.97 -17.47 27.87
N SER A 38 22.89 -18.24 28.45
CA SER A 38 22.86 -19.68 28.68
C SER A 38 21.71 -20.11 29.61
N PRO A 39 21.17 -21.33 29.48
CA PRO A 39 19.99 -21.74 30.23
C PRO A 39 20.35 -22.33 31.61
N SER A 40 19.74 -21.80 32.66
CA SER A 40 19.70 -22.42 33.99
C SER A 40 18.43 -23.29 34.13
N PRO A 41 18.45 -24.44 34.83
CA PRO A 41 17.44 -25.49 34.70
C PRO A 41 16.32 -25.38 35.74
N LEU A 42 15.61 -24.24 35.81
CA LEU A 42 14.47 -24.05 36.73
C LEU A 42 13.24 -23.32 36.14
N GLN A 43 13.13 -23.21 34.81
CA GLN A 43 11.88 -22.76 34.15
C GLN A 43 11.17 -23.94 33.49
N ALA A 44 10.55 -24.78 34.32
CA ALA A 44 9.72 -25.89 33.86
C ALA A 44 8.33 -25.81 34.50
N ALA A 45 7.64 -24.67 34.43
CA ALA A 45 6.19 -24.57 34.70
C ALA A 45 5.57 -23.19 34.35
N GLU A 46 5.99 -22.52 33.27
CA GLU A 46 5.19 -21.43 32.68
C GLU A 46 5.22 -21.59 31.15
N LYS A 47 4.51 -22.61 30.63
CA LYS A 47 4.03 -22.53 29.26
C LYS A 47 2.95 -21.45 29.27
N GLU A 48 3.36 -20.18 29.10
CA GLU A 48 2.47 -19.14 28.62
C GLU A 48 1.69 -19.73 27.45
N LYS A 49 0.38 -19.83 27.62
CA LYS A 49 -0.51 -20.37 26.59
C LYS A 49 -0.55 -19.32 25.48
N GLU A 50 0.36 -19.45 24.52
CA GLU A 50 0.43 -18.57 23.35
C GLU A 50 -0.97 -18.35 22.78
N SER A 51 -1.32 -17.08 22.57
CA SER A 51 -2.62 -16.76 21.99
C SER A 51 -2.68 -17.32 20.56
N PRO A 52 -3.86 -17.73 20.06
CA PRO A 52 -3.98 -18.28 18.71
C PRO A 52 -3.50 -17.29 17.63
N THR A 53 -3.60 -15.98 17.90
CA THR A 53 -3.10 -14.92 17.03
C THR A 53 -1.57 -14.90 16.96
N GLU A 54 -0.88 -14.97 18.10
CA GLU A 54 0.59 -14.98 18.14
C GLU A 54 1.14 -16.25 17.50
N LEU A 55 0.50 -17.40 17.72
CA LEU A 55 0.87 -18.64 17.07
C LEU A 55 0.71 -18.53 15.55
N ALA A 56 -0.42 -17.99 15.07
CA ALA A 56 -0.66 -17.79 13.65
C ALA A 56 0.37 -16.84 13.00
N GLU A 57 0.69 -15.72 13.65
CA GLU A 57 1.74 -14.80 13.19
C GLU A 57 3.10 -15.50 13.10
N ARG A 58 3.49 -16.23 14.15
CA ARG A 58 4.77 -16.96 14.18
C ARG A 58 4.84 -18.00 13.08
N CYS A 59 3.78 -18.80 12.89
CA CYS A 59 3.71 -19.77 11.81
C CYS A 59 3.86 -19.10 10.43
N LEU A 60 3.18 -17.97 10.20
CA LEU A 60 3.26 -17.24 8.94
C LEU A 60 4.67 -16.68 8.70
N ARG A 61 5.29 -16.09 9.74
CA ARG A 61 6.64 -15.54 9.68
C ARG A 61 7.69 -16.63 9.42
N GLU A 62 7.57 -17.76 10.10
CA GLU A 62 8.46 -18.91 9.91
C GLU A 62 8.35 -19.55 8.52
N LEU A 63 7.12 -19.67 8.00
CA LEU A 63 6.87 -20.17 6.66
C LEU A 63 7.51 -19.27 5.60
N LEU A 64 7.29 -17.96 5.71
CA LEU A 64 7.75 -16.99 4.73
C LEU A 64 9.24 -16.67 4.83
N GLY A 65 9.83 -16.75 6.03
CA GLY A 65 11.27 -16.60 6.24
C GLY A 65 12.12 -17.68 5.56
N ARG A 66 11.52 -18.85 5.29
CA ARG A 66 12.17 -19.98 4.60
C ARG A 66 11.70 -20.16 3.15
N ALA A 67 10.77 -19.32 2.69
CA ALA A 67 10.18 -19.47 1.37
C ALA A 67 11.17 -19.06 0.26
N ALA A 68 11.44 -19.98 -0.67
CA ALA A 68 12.19 -19.71 -1.89
C ALA A 68 11.34 -18.94 -2.92
N TYR A 69 11.99 -18.29 -3.89
CA TYR A 69 11.38 -17.49 -4.97
C TYR A 69 10.08 -18.10 -5.55
N GLY A 70 10.11 -19.37 -5.97
CA GLY A 70 8.95 -20.05 -6.58
C GLY A 70 7.77 -20.28 -5.65
N ASN A 71 8.00 -20.26 -4.33
CA ASN A 71 6.99 -20.57 -3.32
C ASN A 71 6.29 -19.32 -2.77
N ILE A 72 6.88 -18.13 -2.93
CA ILE A 72 6.30 -16.87 -2.44
C ILE A 72 4.88 -16.68 -2.99
N LYS A 73 4.69 -16.78 -4.31
CA LYS A 73 3.36 -16.63 -4.94
C LYS A 73 2.34 -17.64 -4.41
N ASN A 74 2.77 -18.88 -4.13
CA ASN A 74 1.91 -19.93 -3.58
C ASN A 74 1.52 -19.67 -2.13
N ALA A 75 2.35 -18.96 -1.37
CA ALA A 75 2.05 -18.54 0.00
C ALA A 75 1.15 -17.29 0.04
N ILE A 76 1.30 -16.34 -0.89
CA ILE A 76 0.50 -15.11 -0.94
C ILE A 76 -0.92 -15.34 -1.44
N LYS A 77 -1.11 -16.15 -2.50
CA LYS A 77 -2.43 -16.44 -3.07
C LYS A 77 -3.51 -16.86 -2.05
N PRO A 78 -3.28 -17.83 -1.16
CA PRO A 78 -4.29 -18.21 -0.18
C PRO A 78 -4.61 -17.09 0.83
N VAL A 79 -3.65 -16.20 1.13
CA VAL A 79 -3.91 -15.03 1.97
C VAL A 79 -4.86 -14.07 1.26
N LEU A 80 -4.61 -13.76 -0.02
CA LEU A 80 -5.51 -12.91 -0.83
C LEU A 80 -6.93 -13.48 -0.90
N ILE A 81 -7.05 -14.78 -1.19
CA ILE A 81 -8.35 -15.48 -1.24
C ILE A 81 -9.06 -15.41 0.12
N HIS A 82 -8.34 -15.58 1.23
CA HIS A 82 -8.91 -15.48 2.56
C HIS A 82 -9.45 -14.07 2.85
N LEU A 83 -8.71 -13.02 2.47
CA LEU A 83 -9.14 -11.64 2.65
C LEU A 83 -10.41 -11.32 1.84
N ASP A 84 -10.49 -11.80 0.59
CA ASP A 84 -11.67 -11.62 -0.26
C ASP A 84 -12.90 -12.34 0.34
N ASN A 85 -12.76 -13.63 0.67
CA ASN A 85 -13.87 -14.47 1.14
C ASN A 85 -14.48 -13.99 2.45
N HIS A 86 -13.67 -13.38 3.31
CA HIS A 86 -14.11 -12.86 4.61
C HIS A 86 -14.31 -11.34 4.61
N SER A 87 -14.22 -10.68 3.45
CA SER A 87 -14.39 -9.23 3.29
C SER A 87 -13.46 -8.41 4.20
N LEU A 88 -12.23 -8.88 4.42
CA LEU A 88 -11.27 -8.31 5.37
C LEU A 88 -10.47 -7.11 4.81
N TRP A 89 -10.84 -6.64 3.62
CA TRP A 89 -10.37 -5.37 3.06
C TRP A 89 -11.05 -4.17 3.73
N GLU A 90 -12.20 -4.39 4.39
CA GLU A 90 -12.93 -3.39 5.15
C GLU A 90 -13.37 -3.97 6.52
N PRO A 91 -12.81 -3.50 7.66
CA PRO A 91 -11.72 -2.53 7.77
C PRO A 91 -10.35 -3.12 7.40
N LYS A 92 -9.55 -2.34 6.66
CA LYS A 92 -8.21 -2.71 6.15
C LYS A 92 -7.15 -3.10 7.18
N ILE A 93 -7.40 -2.90 8.48
CA ILE A 93 -6.41 -3.12 9.56
C ILE A 93 -5.85 -4.54 9.50
N PHE A 94 -6.72 -5.55 9.38
CA PHE A 94 -6.30 -6.94 9.36
C PHE A 94 -5.44 -7.24 8.12
N ALA A 95 -5.89 -6.82 6.94
CA ALA A 95 -5.15 -6.99 5.69
C ALA A 95 -3.77 -6.32 5.76
N THR A 96 -3.69 -5.08 6.24
CA THR A 96 -2.42 -4.36 6.41
C THR A 96 -1.49 -5.07 7.38
N CYS A 97 -2.01 -5.57 8.50
CA CYS A 97 -1.24 -6.35 9.46
C CYS A 97 -0.67 -7.64 8.87
N CYS A 98 -1.48 -8.41 8.15
CA CYS A 98 -1.03 -9.62 7.46
C CYS A 98 0.09 -9.32 6.47
N PHE A 99 -0.08 -8.32 5.60
CA PHE A 99 0.94 -7.99 4.61
C PHE A 99 2.19 -7.35 5.22
N ARG A 100 2.08 -6.67 6.35
CA ARG A 100 3.25 -6.20 7.10
C ARG A 100 4.07 -7.37 7.65
N ILE A 101 3.41 -8.37 8.25
CA ILE A 101 4.08 -9.60 8.69
C ILE A 101 4.76 -10.27 7.49
N ILE A 102 4.03 -10.44 6.39
CA ILE A 102 4.56 -11.05 5.15
C ILE A 102 5.82 -10.32 4.69
N MET A 103 5.76 -9.00 4.51
CA MET A 103 6.85 -8.19 3.95
C MET A 103 8.09 -8.18 4.83
N TYR A 104 7.95 -8.19 6.16
CA TYR A 104 9.08 -8.29 7.09
C TYR A 104 9.63 -9.71 7.25
N SER A 105 8.88 -10.73 6.82
CA SER A 105 9.28 -12.13 6.97
C SER A 105 10.05 -12.64 5.76
N ILE A 106 9.68 -12.20 4.56
CA ILE A 106 10.34 -12.65 3.33
C ILE A 106 11.73 -12.01 3.15
N GLN A 107 12.58 -12.66 2.36
CA GLN A 107 13.86 -12.08 1.98
C GLN A 107 13.67 -10.82 1.12
N PRO A 108 14.40 -9.71 1.36
CA PRO A 108 14.20 -8.45 0.65
C PRO A 108 14.24 -8.56 -0.88
N GLN A 109 15.13 -9.41 -1.41
CA GLN A 109 15.26 -9.68 -2.85
C GLN A 109 14.02 -10.30 -3.51
N HIS A 110 13.09 -10.83 -2.72
CA HIS A 110 11.83 -11.42 -3.19
C HIS A 110 10.62 -10.53 -2.93
N SER A 111 10.80 -9.35 -2.30
CA SER A 111 9.70 -8.44 -1.96
C SER A 111 8.91 -7.93 -3.16
N HIS A 112 9.58 -7.72 -4.30
CA HIS A 112 8.94 -7.37 -5.56
C HIS A 112 7.85 -8.36 -5.99
N LEU A 113 7.98 -9.65 -5.64
CA LEU A 113 6.95 -10.65 -5.96
C LEU A 113 5.64 -10.42 -5.20
N VAL A 114 5.72 -9.98 -3.95
CA VAL A 114 4.53 -9.68 -3.15
C VAL A 114 3.81 -8.45 -3.70
N ILE A 115 4.57 -7.41 -4.06
CA ILE A 115 4.04 -6.23 -4.74
C ILE A 115 3.33 -6.64 -6.03
N GLN A 116 3.93 -7.49 -6.86
CA GLN A 116 3.28 -8.00 -8.08
C GLN A 116 1.99 -8.78 -7.80
N GLN A 117 1.95 -9.59 -6.72
CA GLN A 117 0.70 -10.26 -6.36
C GLN A 117 -0.38 -9.26 -5.93
N LEU A 118 -0.03 -8.21 -5.19
CA LEU A 118 -0.98 -7.15 -4.81
C LEU A 118 -1.47 -6.33 -6.03
N LEU A 119 -0.58 -5.99 -6.96
CA LEU A 119 -0.94 -5.28 -8.20
C LEU A 119 -1.88 -6.13 -9.06
N GLY A 120 -1.54 -7.40 -9.29
CA GLY A 120 -2.41 -8.34 -10.01
C GLY A 120 -3.75 -8.53 -9.32
N HIS A 121 -3.78 -8.54 -7.98
CA HIS A 121 -5.02 -8.62 -7.21
C HIS A 121 -5.90 -7.39 -7.38
N LEU A 122 -5.30 -6.20 -7.38
CA LEU A 122 -5.98 -4.94 -7.61
C LEU A 122 -6.61 -4.88 -9.01
N ASP A 123 -5.88 -5.34 -10.03
CA ASP A 123 -6.40 -5.41 -11.41
C ASP A 123 -7.55 -6.42 -11.54
N ALA A 124 -7.44 -7.60 -10.92
CA ALA A 124 -8.52 -8.58 -10.87
C ALA A 124 -9.77 -8.02 -10.17
N ASN A 125 -9.59 -7.14 -9.19
CA ASN A 125 -10.65 -6.46 -8.45
C ASN A 125 -11.03 -5.08 -9.02
N SER A 126 -10.61 -4.74 -10.24
CA SER A 126 -10.85 -3.41 -10.85
C SER A 126 -12.34 -3.01 -10.95
N LYS A 127 -13.26 -3.99 -10.92
CA LYS A 127 -14.71 -3.80 -10.95
C LYS A 127 -15.40 -4.03 -9.60
N SER A 128 -14.64 -4.39 -8.57
CA SER A 128 -15.15 -4.58 -7.21
C SER A 128 -15.51 -3.22 -6.58
N ALA A 129 -16.21 -3.25 -5.44
CA ALA A 129 -16.58 -2.06 -4.69
C ALA A 129 -15.36 -1.15 -4.44
N ALA A 130 -15.56 0.17 -4.51
CA ALA A 130 -14.50 1.15 -4.32
C ALA A 130 -13.83 1.01 -2.95
N THR A 131 -14.57 0.62 -1.90
CA THR A 131 -14.01 0.36 -0.57
C THR A 131 -13.03 -0.80 -0.55
N VAL A 132 -13.34 -1.90 -1.25
CA VAL A 132 -12.45 -3.06 -1.40
C VAL A 132 -11.18 -2.66 -2.16
N ARG A 133 -11.33 -1.97 -3.30
CA ARG A 133 -10.19 -1.49 -4.08
C ARG A 133 -9.31 -0.53 -3.26
N ALA A 134 -9.92 0.35 -2.45
CA ALA A 134 -9.19 1.25 -1.55
C ALA A 134 -8.40 0.48 -0.47
N GLY A 135 -9.00 -0.57 0.10
CA GLY A 135 -8.31 -1.47 1.03
C GLY A 135 -7.08 -2.13 0.40
N ILE A 136 -7.19 -2.63 -0.83
CA ILE A 136 -6.07 -3.23 -1.56
C ILE A 136 -4.96 -2.20 -1.84
N VAL A 137 -5.33 -1.00 -2.28
CA VAL A 137 -4.37 0.10 -2.54
C VAL A 137 -3.62 0.52 -1.28
N GLU A 138 -4.28 0.55 -0.13
CA GLU A 138 -3.62 0.92 1.13
C GLU A 138 -2.61 -0.13 1.58
N VAL A 139 -2.97 -1.42 1.47
CA VAL A 139 -2.04 -2.53 1.71
C VAL A 139 -0.85 -2.47 0.75
N LEU A 140 -1.11 -2.17 -0.52
CA LEU A 140 -0.05 -1.95 -1.52
C LEU A 140 0.86 -0.79 -1.15
N SER A 141 0.33 0.33 -0.67
CA SER A 141 1.12 1.48 -0.22
C SER A 141 2.08 1.09 0.89
N GLU A 142 1.59 0.41 1.94
CA GLU A 142 2.41 -0.04 3.08
C GLU A 142 3.48 -1.04 2.64
N ALA A 143 3.11 -2.02 1.81
CA ALA A 143 4.06 -2.99 1.28
C ALA A 143 5.13 -2.32 0.41
N ALA A 144 4.76 -1.34 -0.42
CA ALA A 144 5.67 -0.64 -1.30
C ALA A 144 6.70 0.19 -0.52
N VAL A 145 6.29 0.83 0.59
CA VAL A 145 7.23 1.55 1.49
C VAL A 145 8.22 0.59 2.14
N ILE A 146 7.81 -0.62 2.52
CA ILE A 146 8.73 -1.62 3.06
C ILE A 146 9.70 -2.10 1.96
N ALA A 147 9.21 -2.37 0.75
CA ALA A 147 10.02 -2.78 -0.40
C ALA A 147 10.99 -1.68 -0.87
N ALA A 148 10.66 -0.40 -0.60
CA ALA A 148 11.48 0.78 -0.89
C ALA A 148 12.96 0.61 -0.48
N SER A 149 13.15 -0.09 0.64
CA SER A 149 14.44 -0.25 1.30
C SER A 149 15.42 -1.22 0.63
N GLY A 150 15.03 -2.02 -0.37
CA GLY A 150 15.95 -3.03 -0.91
C GLY A 150 15.62 -3.74 -2.23
N SER A 151 14.44 -3.55 -2.84
CA SER A 151 14.11 -4.25 -4.10
C SER A 151 13.02 -3.57 -4.94
N VAL A 152 12.97 -2.24 -4.97
CA VAL A 152 11.91 -1.51 -5.69
C VAL A 152 12.03 -1.63 -7.21
N GLY A 153 13.27 -1.65 -7.71
CA GLY A 153 13.61 -1.50 -9.13
C GLY A 153 12.74 -2.31 -10.09
N PRO A 154 12.56 -3.64 -9.88
CA PRO A 154 11.79 -4.48 -10.79
C PRO A 154 10.31 -4.08 -10.96
N THR A 155 9.72 -3.39 -9.98
CA THR A 155 8.27 -3.15 -9.91
C THR A 155 7.88 -1.68 -9.93
N VAL A 156 8.82 -0.73 -9.91
CA VAL A 156 8.52 0.72 -9.88
C VAL A 156 7.49 1.11 -10.95
N LEU A 157 7.79 0.79 -12.21
CA LEU A 157 6.93 1.16 -13.33
C LEU A 157 5.61 0.41 -13.30
N GLU A 158 5.62 -0.85 -12.87
CA GLU A 158 4.42 -1.67 -12.75
C GLU A 158 3.44 -1.09 -11.72
N VAL A 159 3.95 -0.63 -10.57
CA VAL A 159 3.16 0.05 -9.54
C VAL A 159 2.52 1.32 -10.10
N PHE A 160 3.30 2.22 -10.72
CA PHE A 160 2.75 3.45 -11.28
C PHE A 160 1.73 3.19 -12.38
N ASN A 161 2.04 2.29 -13.32
CA ASN A 161 1.15 1.98 -14.45
C ASN A 161 -0.18 1.41 -13.97
N THR A 162 -0.15 0.53 -12.97
CA THR A 162 -1.36 -0.07 -12.39
C THR A 162 -2.17 0.98 -11.63
N LEU A 163 -1.54 1.78 -10.75
CA LEU A 163 -2.24 2.82 -10.00
C LEU A 163 -2.87 3.88 -10.92
N LEU A 164 -2.14 4.34 -11.95
CA LEU A 164 -2.67 5.28 -12.93
C LEU A 164 -3.82 4.68 -13.76
N ARG A 165 -3.75 3.39 -14.09
CA ARG A 165 -4.85 2.67 -14.75
C ARG A 165 -6.08 2.63 -13.85
N GLN A 166 -5.93 2.25 -12.58
CA GLN A 166 -7.03 2.20 -11.61
C GLN A 166 -7.66 3.57 -11.36
N LEU A 167 -6.85 4.62 -11.32
CA LEU A 167 -7.34 6.00 -11.22
C LEU A 167 -8.19 6.38 -12.43
N ARG A 168 -7.72 6.09 -13.65
CA ARG A 168 -8.49 6.32 -14.88
C ARG A 168 -9.81 5.56 -14.86
N LEU A 169 -9.79 4.27 -14.52
CA LEU A 169 -11.01 3.46 -14.42
C LEU A 169 -12.03 4.04 -13.43
N SER A 170 -11.58 4.53 -12.26
CA SER A 170 -12.46 5.16 -11.28
C SER A 170 -13.04 6.49 -11.77
N ILE A 171 -12.24 7.32 -12.45
CA ILE A 171 -12.72 8.58 -13.05
C ILE A 171 -13.74 8.29 -14.15
N ASP A 172 -13.45 7.34 -15.03
CA ASP A 172 -14.35 6.92 -16.10
C ASP A 172 -15.68 6.42 -15.52
N TYR A 173 -15.65 5.68 -14.41
CA TYR A 173 -16.86 5.25 -13.71
C TYR A 173 -17.65 6.42 -13.12
N ALA A 174 -16.98 7.38 -12.47
CA ALA A 174 -17.62 8.58 -11.93
C ALA A 174 -18.26 9.46 -13.03
N LEU A 175 -17.64 9.55 -14.21
CA LEU A 175 -18.13 10.36 -15.34
C LEU A 175 -19.23 9.68 -16.16
N THR A 176 -19.11 8.37 -16.39
CA THR A 176 -20.05 7.62 -17.25
C THR A 176 -21.23 7.03 -16.47
N GLY A 177 -21.13 6.92 -15.14
CA GLY A 177 -22.19 6.42 -14.25
C GLY A 177 -22.69 5.00 -14.57
N SER A 178 -21.95 4.25 -15.38
CA SER A 178 -22.47 3.12 -16.11
C SER A 178 -21.99 1.81 -15.51
N TYR A 179 -22.76 1.25 -14.56
CA TYR A 179 -23.08 -0.19 -14.48
C TYR A 179 -24.49 -0.42 -13.88
N ASP A 180 -25.01 0.51 -13.07
CA ASP A 180 -26.33 0.35 -12.40
C ASP A 180 -27.27 1.52 -12.71
N CYS A 181 -27.99 1.43 -13.83
CA CYS A 181 -29.11 2.32 -14.14
C CYS A 181 -30.33 2.11 -13.22
N ALA A 182 -30.28 1.17 -12.27
CA ALA A 182 -31.40 0.80 -11.38
C ALA A 182 -31.29 1.35 -9.93
N ALA A 183 -30.17 1.97 -9.55
CA ALA A 183 -29.98 2.44 -8.18
C ALA A 183 -30.58 3.84 -7.94
N GLY A 184 -31.26 4.04 -6.81
CA GLY A 184 -31.84 5.33 -6.42
C GLY A 184 -30.79 6.46 -6.28
N VAL A 185 -31.22 7.71 -6.39
CA VAL A 185 -30.34 8.91 -6.37
C VAL A 185 -29.39 8.93 -5.17
N SER A 186 -29.86 8.54 -3.98
CA SER A 186 -29.04 8.49 -2.76
C SER A 186 -27.92 7.43 -2.85
N THR A 187 -28.20 6.25 -3.41
CA THR A 187 -27.20 5.19 -3.61
C THR A 187 -26.16 5.57 -4.66
N LYS A 188 -26.54 6.34 -5.69
CA LYS A 188 -25.60 6.88 -6.68
C LYS A 188 -24.61 7.87 -6.06
N ILE A 189 -25.08 8.76 -5.19
CA ILE A 189 -24.22 9.74 -4.50
C ILE A 189 -23.21 9.04 -3.57
N ILE A 190 -23.64 8.01 -2.85
CA ILE A 190 -22.76 7.23 -1.96
C ILE A 190 -21.68 6.53 -2.79
N LYS A 191 -22.05 5.83 -3.87
CA LYS A 191 -21.08 5.18 -4.77
C LYS A 191 -20.09 6.19 -5.36
N GLU A 192 -20.55 7.35 -5.80
CA GLU A 192 -19.67 8.41 -6.33
C GLU A 192 -18.70 8.93 -5.25
N HIS A 193 -19.17 9.08 -4.00
CA HIS A 193 -18.32 9.50 -2.90
C HIS A 193 -17.24 8.46 -2.56
N GLU A 194 -17.60 7.18 -2.52
CA GLU A 194 -16.64 6.09 -2.30
C GLU A 194 -15.57 6.03 -3.40
N GLU A 195 -15.96 6.31 -4.65
CA GLU A 195 -15.01 6.43 -5.77
C GLU A 195 -14.07 7.61 -5.60
N ARG A 196 -14.55 8.78 -5.17
CA ARG A 196 -13.65 9.91 -4.87
C ARG A 196 -12.66 9.56 -3.77
N MET A 197 -13.11 8.87 -2.71
CA MET A 197 -12.21 8.39 -1.66
C MET A 197 -11.18 7.39 -2.19
N PHE A 198 -11.58 6.49 -3.09
CA PHE A 198 -10.65 5.59 -3.75
C PHE A 198 -9.62 6.34 -4.60
N GLN A 199 -10.03 7.35 -5.36
CA GLN A 199 -9.14 8.20 -6.16
C GLN A 199 -8.11 8.91 -5.27
N GLU A 200 -8.54 9.48 -4.15
CA GLU A 200 -7.65 10.10 -3.17
C GLU A 200 -6.65 9.09 -2.59
N ALA A 201 -7.08 7.87 -2.27
CA ALA A 201 -6.20 6.81 -1.78
C ALA A 201 -5.13 6.42 -2.82
N VAL A 202 -5.52 6.32 -4.10
CA VAL A 202 -4.59 6.04 -5.21
C VAL A 202 -3.58 7.18 -5.38
N ILE A 203 -4.04 8.43 -5.41
CA ILE A 203 -3.17 9.61 -5.55
C ILE A 203 -2.19 9.70 -4.38
N LYS A 204 -2.68 9.51 -3.15
CA LYS A 204 -1.84 9.47 -1.94
C LYS A 204 -0.79 8.36 -2.03
N THR A 205 -1.17 7.19 -2.52
CA THR A 205 -0.25 6.05 -2.67
C THR A 205 0.81 6.32 -3.73
N ILE A 206 0.44 6.89 -4.88
CA ILE A 206 1.39 7.33 -5.92
C ILE A 206 2.40 8.32 -5.33
N GLY A 207 1.93 9.32 -4.59
CA GLY A 207 2.79 10.31 -3.95
C GLY A 207 3.72 9.70 -2.90
N SER A 208 3.18 8.84 -2.03
CA SER A 208 3.95 8.12 -1.02
C SER A 208 5.00 7.20 -1.63
N PHE A 209 4.68 6.54 -2.75
CA PHE A 209 5.63 5.66 -3.41
C PHE A 209 6.72 6.46 -4.14
N ALA A 210 6.35 7.55 -4.83
CA ALA A 210 7.29 8.44 -5.49
C ALA A 210 8.29 9.08 -4.53
N SER A 211 7.87 9.45 -3.32
CA SER A 211 8.75 10.02 -2.30
C SER A 211 9.75 9.01 -1.72
N THR A 212 9.48 7.71 -1.87
CA THR A 212 10.36 6.62 -1.38
C THR A 212 11.39 6.13 -2.40
N LEU A 213 11.37 6.63 -3.64
CA LEU A 213 12.37 6.27 -4.65
C LEU A 213 13.72 6.97 -4.39
N PRO A 214 14.88 6.30 -4.60
CA PRO A 214 16.19 6.92 -4.45
C PRO A 214 16.38 8.13 -5.39
N THR A 215 17.01 9.19 -4.89
CA THR A 215 17.24 10.48 -5.59
C THR A 215 17.98 10.33 -6.94
N TYR A 216 18.76 9.27 -7.14
CA TYR A 216 19.51 9.01 -8.37
C TYR A 216 18.62 8.61 -9.58
N GLN A 217 17.37 8.17 -9.36
CA GLN A 217 16.38 7.92 -10.42
C GLN A 217 15.55 9.16 -10.78
N GLN A 218 15.57 10.21 -9.94
CA GLN A 218 14.81 11.43 -10.19
C GLN A 218 15.43 12.27 -11.33
N SER A 219 16.76 12.24 -11.47
CA SER A 219 17.48 12.90 -12.58
C SER A 219 17.29 12.17 -13.91
N GLU A 220 17.29 10.83 -13.93
CA GLU A 220 17.06 10.04 -15.15
C GLU A 220 15.63 10.17 -15.66
N VAL A 221 14.63 10.20 -14.78
CA VAL A 221 13.23 10.45 -15.17
C VAL A 221 13.04 11.86 -15.73
N MET A 222 13.71 12.88 -15.16
CA MET A 222 13.66 14.26 -15.66
C MET A 222 14.31 14.41 -17.05
N VAL A 223 15.44 13.72 -17.28
CA VAL A 223 16.13 13.66 -18.60
C VAL A 223 15.28 12.88 -19.61
N PHE A 224 14.62 11.80 -19.19
CA PHE A 224 13.70 11.06 -20.04
C PHE A 224 12.48 11.91 -20.46
N ILE A 225 11.94 12.72 -19.55
CA ILE A 225 10.84 13.67 -19.85
C ILE A 225 11.30 14.78 -20.81
N MET A 226 12.47 15.40 -20.59
CA MET A 226 13.01 16.43 -21.50
C MET A 226 13.27 15.91 -22.93
N ASN A 227 13.67 14.65 -23.07
CA ASN A 227 13.96 14.05 -24.38
C ASN A 227 12.72 13.48 -25.10
N LYS A 228 11.58 13.35 -24.42
CA LYS A 228 10.33 12.80 -24.96
C LYS A 228 9.22 13.84 -25.17
N VAL A 229 9.37 15.05 -24.63
CA VAL A 229 8.46 16.18 -24.87
C VAL A 229 9.09 17.08 -25.92
N PRO A 230 8.58 17.13 -27.17
CA PRO A 230 9.03 18.10 -28.14
C PRO A 230 8.69 19.50 -27.61
N LEU A 231 9.72 20.34 -27.43
CA LEU A 231 9.51 21.74 -27.07
C LEU A 231 8.72 22.43 -28.19
N PRO A 232 7.63 23.17 -27.89
CA PRO A 232 7.03 24.03 -28.89
C PRO A 232 8.08 25.04 -29.34
N SER A 233 8.35 25.05 -30.63
CA SER A 233 9.26 25.98 -31.30
C SER A 233 8.78 27.42 -31.07
N SER A 234 9.34 28.08 -30.06
CA SER A 234 9.27 29.53 -29.97
C SER A 234 10.32 30.10 -30.92
N GLN A 235 9.88 30.36 -32.15
CA GLN A 235 10.53 31.31 -33.04
C GLN A 235 10.73 32.63 -32.29
N HIS A 236 11.98 33.09 -32.17
CA HIS A 236 12.27 34.51 -32.09
C HIS A 236 13.41 34.79 -33.08
N PRO A 237 13.19 35.64 -34.10
CA PRO A 237 14.23 36.07 -35.00
C PRO A 237 15.18 36.99 -34.21
N ILE A 238 16.45 36.61 -34.12
CA ILE A 238 17.49 37.54 -33.71
C ILE A 238 17.85 38.34 -34.97
N GLU A 239 17.28 39.54 -35.09
CA GLU A 239 17.79 40.58 -35.97
C GLU A 239 19.25 40.87 -35.58
N ALA A 240 20.17 40.49 -36.48
CA ALA A 240 21.56 40.87 -36.40
C ALA A 240 21.72 42.31 -36.90
N GLY A 241 21.67 43.26 -35.96
CA GLY A 241 22.09 44.64 -36.19
C GLY A 241 23.58 44.85 -35.87
N ARG A 242 24.43 44.93 -36.90
CA ARG A 242 25.68 45.72 -36.96
C ARG A 242 26.15 45.76 -38.41
N ALA A 243 25.84 46.84 -39.14
CA ALA A 243 26.57 48.12 -39.23
C ALA A 243 27.62 48.08 -40.36
N GLY A 244 27.35 48.90 -41.39
CA GLY A 244 28.41 49.49 -42.21
C GLY A 244 29.06 50.67 -41.51
#